data_AF-A0A0Q7PVK9-F1
#
_entry.id   AF-A0A0Q7PVK9-F1
#
_cell.length_a   1.000
_cell.length_b   1.000
_cell.length_c   1.000
_cell.angle_alpha   90.00
_cell.angle_beta   90.00
_cell.angle_gamma   90.00
#
_symmetry.space_group_name_H-M   'P 1'
#
loop_
_entity.id
_entity.type
_entity.pdbx_description
1 polymer ?
#
loop_
_entity_poly.entity_id
_entity_poly.type
_entity_poly.pdbx_seq_one_letter_code
_entity_poly.pdbx_strand_id
1 'polypeptide(L)'
;MRDLEATGVASAETVSLLEDAVSERRWWAEQWPAGEPYVGGLVAQDVQDALLMRVGRWPVCPRCEDAVHALHIHPELGGPDPVWVCEESGAVVAALGQLSTDS
;
A
#
# COMPACT_ATOMS: atom_id res chain seq x y z
N MET A 1 -1.04 3.17 -8.86
CA MET A 1 -1.44 1.97 -8.08
C MET A 1 -2.96 2.01 -7.95
N ARG A 2 -3.68 0.95 -8.32
CA ARG A 2 -5.16 0.97 -8.36
C ARG A 2 -5.80 1.28 -7.01
N ASP A 3 -5.17 0.87 -5.91
CA ASP A 3 -5.67 1.15 -4.56
C ASP A 3 -5.77 2.65 -4.26
N LEU A 4 -4.85 3.46 -4.78
CA LEU A 4 -4.89 4.93 -4.63
C LEU A 4 -6.13 5.52 -5.32
N GLU A 5 -6.48 4.98 -6.49
CA GLU A 5 -7.69 5.39 -7.23
C GLU A 5 -8.93 4.93 -6.48
N ALA A 6 -8.95 3.66 -6.05
CA ALA A 6 -10.07 3.06 -5.34
C ALA A 6 -10.41 3.83 -4.06
N THR A 7 -9.41 4.30 -3.31
CA THR A 7 -9.61 5.05 -2.07
C THR A 7 -9.64 6.58 -2.27
N GLY A 8 -9.66 7.07 -3.51
CA GLY A 8 -9.83 8.49 -3.80
C GLY A 8 -8.64 9.41 -3.46
N VAL A 9 -7.42 8.86 -3.33
CA VAL A 9 -6.20 9.65 -3.02
C VAL A 9 -5.25 9.80 -4.22
N ALA A 10 -5.63 9.36 -5.42
CA ALA A 10 -4.82 9.45 -6.64
C ALA A 10 -4.69 10.88 -7.21
N SER A 11 -4.17 11.82 -6.41
CA SER A 11 -3.79 13.17 -6.85
C SER A 11 -2.45 13.16 -7.60
N ALA A 12 -2.14 14.23 -8.33
CA ALA A 12 -0.84 14.37 -9.01
C ALA A 12 0.35 14.26 -8.03
N GLU A 13 0.25 14.87 -6.85
CA GLU A 13 1.26 14.75 -5.80
C GLU A 13 1.43 13.29 -5.35
N THR A 14 0.33 12.58 -5.13
CA THR A 14 0.36 11.17 -4.70
C THR A 14 0.94 10.26 -5.77
N VAL A 15 0.68 10.55 -7.05
CA VAL A 15 1.29 9.84 -8.17
C VAL A 15 2.80 10.06 -8.19
N SER A 16 3.28 11.28 -7.95
CA SER A 16 4.73 11.54 -7.85
C SER A 16 5.38 10.74 -6.71
N LEU A 17 4.73 10.64 -5.54
CA LEU A 17 5.25 9.81 -4.43
C LEU A 17 5.32 8.33 -4.79
N LEU A 18 4.33 7.83 -5.54
CA LEU A 18 4.36 6.47 -6.05
C LEU A 18 5.50 6.26 -7.05
N GLU A 19 5.74 7.22 -7.95
CA GLU A 19 6.83 7.16 -8.92
C GLU A 19 8.21 7.16 -8.25
N ASP A 20 8.38 7.96 -7.19
CA ASP A 20 9.60 7.97 -6.36
C ASP A 20 9.81 6.59 -5.71
N ALA A 21 8.79 6.04 -5.03
CA ALA A 21 8.86 4.72 -4.41
C ALA A 21 9.17 3.60 -5.42
N VAL A 22 8.53 3.62 -6.60
CA VAL A 22 8.80 2.65 -7.67
C VAL A 22 10.24 2.77 -8.18
N SER A 23 10.75 3.99 -8.31
CA SER A 23 12.11 4.24 -8.79
C SER A 23 13.16 3.71 -7.80
N GLU A 24 12.96 3.96 -6.51
CA GLU A 24 13.82 3.44 -5.43
C GLU A 24 13.83 1.90 -5.39
N ARG A 25 12.66 1.28 -5.48
CA ARG A 25 12.53 -0.19 -5.43
C ARG A 25 12.97 -0.89 -6.71
N ARG A 26 12.86 -0.24 -7.88
CA ARG A 26 13.44 -0.75 -9.13
C ARG A 26 14.94 -0.89 -9.01
N TRP A 27 15.63 0.16 -8.56
CA TRP A 27 17.09 0.13 -8.39
C TRP A 27 17.51 -0.99 -7.42
N TRP A 28 16.78 -1.15 -6.32
CA TRP A 28 17.02 -2.23 -5.35
C TRP A 28 16.85 -3.63 -5.97
N ALA A 29 15.79 -3.85 -6.76
CA ALA A 29 15.53 -5.14 -7.42
C ALA A 29 16.57 -5.47 -8.50
N GLU A 30 17.15 -4.45 -9.17
CA GLU A 30 18.28 -4.64 -10.07
C GLU A 30 19.52 -5.18 -9.34
N GLN A 31 19.73 -4.80 -8.07
CA GLN A 31 20.83 -5.33 -7.24
C GLN A 31 20.51 -6.72 -6.66
N TRP A 32 19.23 -7.05 -6.47
CA TRP A 32 18.78 -8.35 -5.96
C TRP A 32 17.53 -8.85 -6.70
N PRO A 33 17.69 -9.57 -7.83
CA PRO A 33 16.57 -10.00 -8.66
C PRO A 33 15.55 -10.90 -7.95
N ALA A 34 15.99 -11.72 -6.99
CA ALA A 34 15.07 -12.56 -6.22
C ALA A 34 14.15 -11.74 -5.27
N GLY A 35 14.41 -10.44 -5.13
CA GLY A 35 13.56 -9.48 -4.43
C GLY A 35 12.34 -9.01 -5.24
N GLU A 36 12.23 -9.33 -6.53
CA GLU A 36 11.12 -8.90 -7.39
C GLU A 36 9.71 -9.18 -6.78
N PRO A 37 9.43 -10.37 -6.20
CA PRO A 37 8.11 -10.66 -5.63
C PRO A 37 7.72 -9.79 -4.43
N TYR A 38 8.67 -9.09 -3.81
CA TYR A 38 8.47 -8.24 -2.64
C TYR A 38 8.25 -6.77 -3.02
N VAL A 39 8.63 -6.37 -4.23
CA VAL A 39 8.61 -4.97 -4.69
C VAL A 39 7.22 -4.37 -4.57
N GLY A 40 6.17 -5.11 -4.91
CA GLY A 40 4.79 -4.60 -4.84
C GLY A 40 4.41 -4.13 -3.44
N GLY A 41 4.61 -4.98 -2.42
CA GLY A 41 4.26 -4.63 -1.05
C GLY A 41 5.21 -3.60 -0.44
N LEU A 42 6.49 -3.63 -0.80
CA LEU A 42 7.46 -2.61 -0.37
C LEU A 42 7.11 -1.23 -0.92
N VAL A 43 6.74 -1.12 -2.21
CA VAL A 43 6.24 0.13 -2.80
C VAL A 43 4.98 0.60 -2.08
N ALA A 44 4.08 -0.30 -1.72
CA ALA A 44 2.89 0.08 -0.96
C ALA A 44 3.25 0.66 0.41
N GLN A 45 4.17 0.04 1.15
CA GLN A 45 4.65 0.56 2.45
C GLN A 45 5.32 1.93 2.30
N ASP A 46 6.19 2.13 1.31
CA ASP A 46 6.83 3.43 1.08
C ASP A 46 5.80 4.53 0.80
N VAL A 47 4.76 4.19 0.04
CA VAL A 47 3.64 5.10 -0.23
C VAL A 47 2.84 5.40 1.05
N GLN A 48 2.61 4.41 1.93
CA GLN A 48 1.97 4.65 3.23
C GLN A 48 2.77 5.65 4.07
N ASP A 49 4.08 5.46 4.16
CA ASP A 49 4.96 6.34 4.92
C ASP A 49 4.98 7.75 4.33
N ALA A 50 5.06 7.87 3.01
CA ALA A 50 5.06 9.16 2.32
C ALA A 50 3.72 9.91 2.46
N LEU A 51 2.60 9.19 2.47
CA LEU A 51 1.26 9.76 2.63
C LEU A 51 0.94 10.13 4.08
N LEU A 52 1.48 9.41 5.07
CA LEU A 52 1.23 9.68 6.48
C LEU A 52 1.48 11.15 6.86
N MET A 53 2.54 11.74 6.31
CA MET A 53 2.93 13.13 6.59
C MET A 53 2.13 14.17 5.79
N ARG A 54 1.48 13.77 4.69
CA ARG A 54 0.86 14.70 3.71
C ARG A 54 -0.66 14.66 3.73
N VAL A 55 -1.21 13.45 3.71
CA VAL A 55 -2.64 13.16 3.58
C VAL A 55 -3.18 12.48 4.83
N GLY A 56 -2.30 11.87 5.63
CA GLY A 56 -2.64 11.10 6.81
C GLY A 56 -2.60 9.59 6.54
N ARG A 57 -3.22 8.82 7.41
CA ARG A 57 -3.21 7.35 7.34
C ARG A 57 -3.88 6.88 6.05
N TRP A 58 -3.21 5.97 5.35
CA TRP A 58 -3.73 5.38 4.13
C TRP A 58 -3.26 3.92 3.98
N PRO A 59 -4.09 3.02 3.41
CA PRO A 59 -5.53 3.18 3.24
C PRO A 59 -6.23 2.99 4.59
N VAL A 60 -7.22 3.81 4.92
CA VAL A 60 -8.05 3.62 6.12
C VAL A 60 -8.87 2.33 5.96
N CYS A 61 -9.03 1.55 7.02
CA CYS A 61 -9.79 0.30 6.95
C CYS A 61 -11.26 0.55 6.60
N PRO A 62 -11.79 -0.01 5.50
CA PRO A 62 -13.19 0.21 5.12
C PRO A 62 -14.17 -0.68 5.90
N ARG A 63 -13.69 -1.66 6.67
CA ARG A 63 -14.53 -2.64 7.38
C ARG A 63 -14.82 -2.29 8.83
N CYS A 64 -14.03 -1.41 9.44
CA CYS A 64 -14.27 -0.95 10.80
C CYS A 64 -15.09 0.34 10.77
N GLU A 65 -16.12 0.42 11.61
CA GLU A 65 -16.88 1.65 11.84
C GLU A 65 -15.96 2.69 12.49
N ASP A 66 -16.05 3.95 12.03
CA ASP A 66 -15.21 5.06 12.50
C ASP A 66 -13.69 4.75 12.51
N ALA A 67 -13.22 3.97 11.54
CA ALA A 67 -11.83 3.54 11.47
C ALA A 67 -10.84 4.72 11.47
N VAL A 68 -9.95 4.73 12.48
CA VAL A 68 -8.81 5.66 12.57
C VAL A 68 -7.47 5.00 12.26
N HIS A 69 -7.47 3.71 11.92
CA HIS A 69 -6.27 2.93 11.62
C HIS A 69 -6.10 2.71 10.12
N ALA A 70 -4.85 2.52 9.69
CA ALA A 70 -4.54 2.12 8.32
C ALA A 70 -4.60 0.59 8.20
N LEU A 71 -4.92 0.08 7.02
CA LEU A 71 -4.56 -1.30 6.68
C LEU A 71 -3.04 -1.42 6.64
N HIS A 72 -2.49 -2.58 6.98
CA HIS A 72 -1.08 -2.87 6.80
C HIS A 72 -0.87 -3.93 5.72
N ILE A 73 0.30 -3.91 5.11
CA ILE A 73 0.72 -4.95 4.17
C ILE A 73 1.18 -6.19 4.93
N HIS A 74 0.64 -7.34 4.55
CA HIS A 74 1.12 -8.65 4.96
C HIS A 74 1.53 -9.47 3.73
N PRO A 75 2.67 -10.19 3.75
CA PRO A 75 3.67 -10.25 4.82
C PRO A 75 4.37 -8.91 5.07
N GLU A 76 4.92 -8.71 6.27
CA GLU A 76 5.52 -7.43 6.72
C GLU A 76 6.71 -6.96 5.85
N LEU A 77 7.34 -7.87 5.09
CA LEU A 77 8.40 -7.55 4.12
C LEU A 77 7.89 -7.40 2.67
N GLY A 78 6.58 -7.17 2.49
CA GLY A 78 6.00 -6.81 1.20
C GLY A 78 5.70 -7.96 0.24
N GLY A 79 5.87 -9.23 0.64
CA GLY A 79 5.50 -10.36 -0.19
C GLY A 79 6.17 -11.70 0.17
N PRO A 80 6.09 -12.70 -0.74
CA PRO A 80 5.30 -12.66 -1.99
C PRO A 80 3.78 -12.56 -1.72
N ASP A 81 3.02 -12.15 -2.73
CA ASP A 81 1.56 -12.04 -2.70
C ASP A 81 1.01 -11.11 -1.60
N PRO A 82 1.43 -9.83 -1.57
CA PRO A 82 1.04 -8.90 -0.52
C PRO A 82 -0.48 -8.66 -0.49
N VAL A 83 -1.03 -8.62 0.72
CA VAL A 83 -2.44 -8.35 1.00
C VAL A 83 -2.57 -7.21 2.01
N TRP A 84 -3.66 -6.46 1.91
CA TRP A 84 -4.07 -5.49 2.91
C TRP A 84 -4.79 -6.19 4.06
N VAL A 85 -4.36 -5.93 5.29
CA VAL A 85 -4.90 -6.53 6.50
C VAL A 85 -5.37 -5.44 7.47
N CYS A 86 -6.53 -5.64 8.07
CA CYS A 86 -7.04 -4.77 9.13
C CYS A 86 -6.15 -4.91 10.38
N GLU A 87 -5.64 -3.79 10.89
CA GLU A 87 -4.79 -3.76 12.10
C GLU A 87 -5.54 -4.27 13.34
N GLU A 88 -6.84 -4.00 13.44
CA GLU A 88 -7.64 -4.34 14.61
C GLU A 88 -8.07 -5.82 14.64
N SER A 89 -8.59 -6.33 13.52
CA SER A 89 -9.15 -7.70 13.45
C SER A 89 -8.17 -8.74 12.92
N GLY A 90 -7.08 -8.34 12.27
CA GLY A 90 -6.19 -9.23 11.54
C GLY A 90 -6.82 -9.84 10.27
N ALA A 91 -8.03 -9.42 9.90
CA ALA A 91 -8.71 -9.95 8.72
C ALA A 91 -8.09 -9.40 7.43
N VAL A 92 -7.86 -10.29 6.46
CA VAL A 92 -7.50 -9.89 5.10
C VAL A 92 -8.65 -9.11 4.48
N VAL A 93 -8.35 -7.90 4.02
CA VAL A 93 -9.30 -7.00 3.35
C VAL A 93 -9.32 -7.25 1.84
N ALA A 94 -8.14 -7.21 1.20
CA ALA A 94 -7.99 -7.48 -0.23
C ALA A 94 -6.53 -7.80 -0.57
N ALA A 95 -6.29 -8.38 -1.74
CA ALA A 95 -4.95 -8.40 -2.33
C ALA A 95 -4.50 -6.97 -2.70
N LEU A 96 -3.19 -6.74 -2.74
CA LEU A 96 -2.65 -5.46 -3.20
C LEU A 96 -3.13 -5.16 -4.64
N GLY A 97 -3.60 -3.94 -4.87
CA GLY A 97 -4.16 -3.48 -6.12
C GLY A 97 -5.62 -3.91 -6.37
N GLN A 98 -6.27 -4.52 -5.38
CA GLN A 98 -7.65 -5.03 -5.45
C GLN A 98 -8.56 -4.42 -4.37
N LEU A 99 -8.20 -3.30 -3.75
CA LEU A 99 -9.15 -2.60 -2.87
C LEU A 99 -10.35 -2.10 -3.70
N SER A 100 -11.55 -2.32 -3.18
CA SER A 100 -12.79 -1.75 -3.69
C SER A 100 -13.43 -0.91 -2.58
N THR A 101 -13.94 0.26 -2.96
CA THR A 101 -14.72 1.12 -2.05
C THR A 101 -16.22 0.82 -2.07
N ASP A 102 -16.67 -0.08 -2.96
CA ASP A 102 -18.02 -0.63 -2.90
C ASP A 102 -18.13 -1.61 -1.72
N SER A 103 -18.90 -1.22 -0.72
CA SER A 103 -19.53 -2.10 0.29
C SER A 103 -21.04 -2.03 0.13
#